data_AF-A0A1X7BUT8-F1
#
_entry.id   AF-A0A1X7BUT8-F1
#
_cell.length_a   1.000
_cell.length_b   1.000
_cell.length_c   1.000
_cell.angle_alpha   90.00
_cell.angle_beta   90.00
_cell.angle_gamma   90.00
#
_symmetry.space_group_name_H-M   'P 1'
#
loop_
_entity.id
_entity.type
_entity.pdbx_description
1 polymer ?
#
loop_
_entity_poly.entity_id
_entity_poly.type
_entity_poly.pdbx_seq_one_letter_code
_entity_poly.pdbx_strand_id
1 'polypeptide(L)'
;MSIFDAAPAKTGDTFVRHNPNYLTMFYGTDQVTPFWVADMDLPIADRIKDALRYIADRGQSGYEFNSDGIFAMISGWFARRHDLTLNPKNFVPFPGVLAAISLLIRELSDTGDRVLMQVPAYYQFGKIITLPGARIFRRH
;
A
#
# COMPACT_ATOMS: atom_id res chain seq x y z
N MET A 1 -16.49 25.33 1.71
CA MET A 1 -16.14 24.43 0.60
C MET A 1 -15.27 23.33 1.16
N SER A 2 -15.59 22.06 0.88
CA SER A 2 -14.85 20.93 1.44
C SER A 2 -13.48 20.79 0.78
N ILE A 3 -12.51 20.20 1.48
CA ILE A 3 -11.22 19.84 0.87
C ILE A 3 -11.36 18.82 -0.27
N PHE A 4 -12.50 18.12 -0.33
CA PHE A 4 -12.83 17.15 -1.39
C PHE A 4 -13.43 17.80 -2.64
N ASP A 5 -13.84 19.08 -2.58
CA ASP A 5 -14.40 19.82 -3.72
C ASP A 5 -13.32 20.60 -4.48
N ALA A 6 -12.11 20.67 -3.92
CA ALA A 6 -10.99 21.35 -4.53
C ALA A 6 -10.47 20.54 -5.72
N ALA A 7 -10.20 21.21 -6.85
CA ALA A 7 -9.50 20.59 -7.96
C ALA A 7 -8.12 20.08 -7.47
N PRO A 8 -7.64 18.93 -7.97
CA PRO A 8 -6.32 18.43 -7.63
C PRO A 8 -5.29 19.52 -7.92
N ALA A 9 -4.38 19.75 -6.98
CA ALA A 9 -3.25 20.64 -7.24
C ALA A 9 -2.44 20.05 -8.40
N LYS A 10 -2.21 20.84 -9.46
CA LYS A 10 -1.25 20.46 -10.50
C LYS A 10 0.16 20.62 -9.93
N THR A 11 0.59 19.61 -9.19
CA THR A 11 1.98 19.48 -8.78
C THR A 11 2.78 19.06 -10.02
N GLY A 12 3.96 19.67 -10.23
CA GLY A 12 4.91 19.25 -11.27
C GLY A 12 5.57 17.91 -10.93
N ASP A 13 4.82 17.00 -10.31
CA ASP A 13 5.28 15.71 -9.88
C ASP A 13 5.34 14.72 -11.04
N THR A 14 5.96 13.58 -10.79
CA THR A 14 6.08 12.48 -11.75
C THR A 14 5.28 11.25 -11.31
N PHE A 15 4.23 11.44 -10.50
CA PHE A 15 3.46 10.34 -9.92
C PHE A 15 2.82 9.47 -11.00
N VAL A 16 2.84 8.16 -10.76
CA VAL A 16 2.48 7.13 -11.74
C VAL A 16 1.11 7.36 -12.37
N ARG A 17 0.12 7.78 -11.58
CA ARG A 17 -1.26 7.98 -12.03
C ARG A 17 -1.36 8.97 -13.20
N HIS A 18 -0.65 10.10 -13.14
CA HIS A 18 -0.71 11.19 -14.13
C HIS A 18 0.47 11.21 -15.10
N ASN A 19 1.47 10.36 -14.88
CA ASN A 19 2.71 10.41 -15.65
C ASN A 19 2.46 10.04 -17.13
N PRO A 20 2.74 10.95 -18.09
CA PRO A 20 2.46 10.74 -19.51
C PRO A 20 3.08 9.47 -20.10
N ASN A 21 4.24 9.06 -19.60
CA ASN A 21 4.93 7.85 -20.07
C ASN A 21 4.12 6.59 -19.71
N TYR A 22 3.56 6.53 -18.50
CA TYR A 22 2.73 5.41 -18.07
C TYR A 22 1.35 5.46 -18.75
N LEU A 23 0.76 6.63 -18.94
CA LEU A 23 -0.50 6.76 -19.68
C LEU A 23 -0.36 6.28 -21.12
N THR A 24 0.69 6.71 -21.82
CA THR A 24 0.99 6.25 -23.17
C THR A 24 1.29 4.74 -23.20
N MET A 25 2.00 4.22 -22.20
CA MET A 25 2.30 2.77 -22.10
C MET A 25 1.04 1.92 -21.94
N PHE A 26 0.07 2.35 -21.13
CA PHE A 26 -1.14 1.57 -20.83
C PHE A 26 -2.31 1.84 -21.78
N TYR A 27 -2.43 3.07 -22.30
CA TYR A 27 -3.57 3.53 -23.10
C TYR A 27 -3.21 3.92 -24.53
N GLY A 28 -1.93 3.93 -24.90
CA GLY A 28 -1.45 4.36 -26.22
C GLY A 28 -1.45 5.87 -26.44
N THR A 29 -1.88 6.66 -25.45
CA THR A 29 -1.91 8.12 -25.49
C THR A 29 -1.91 8.69 -24.07
N ASP A 30 -1.39 9.91 -23.91
CA ASP A 30 -1.48 10.69 -22.66
C ASP A 30 -2.71 11.61 -22.61
N GLN A 31 -3.50 11.65 -23.69
CA GLN A 31 -4.73 12.45 -23.80
C GLN A 31 -5.92 11.76 -23.12
N VAL A 32 -5.72 11.30 -21.88
CA VAL A 32 -6.72 10.60 -21.06
C VAL A 32 -6.78 11.21 -19.66
N THR A 33 -7.95 11.15 -19.04
CA THR A 33 -8.09 11.47 -17.61
C THR A 33 -7.92 10.19 -16.78
N PRO A 34 -6.89 10.09 -15.92
CA PRO A 34 -6.51 8.81 -15.32
C PRO A 34 -7.30 8.46 -14.05
N PHE A 35 -8.01 7.33 -14.11
CA PHE A 35 -8.74 6.72 -12.99
C PHE A 35 -8.37 5.25 -12.76
N TRP A 36 -7.06 4.93 -12.86
CA TRP A 36 -6.58 3.56 -13.00
C TRP A 36 -5.68 3.06 -11.86
N VAL A 37 -4.99 3.98 -11.17
CA VAL A 37 -4.20 3.67 -9.96
C VAL A 37 -5.04 3.96 -8.73
N ALA A 38 -4.96 3.09 -7.72
CA ALA A 38 -5.67 3.22 -6.45
C ALA A 38 -4.94 4.16 -5.46
N ASP A 39 -4.58 5.35 -5.93
CA ASP A 39 -4.18 6.51 -5.11
C ASP A 39 -5.28 7.59 -5.19
N MET A 40 -5.03 8.77 -4.61
CA MET A 40 -6.05 9.83 -4.52
C MET A 40 -5.51 11.17 -4.97
N ASP A 41 -6.38 11.92 -5.65
CA ASP A 41 -6.21 13.31 -6.03
C ASP A 41 -6.60 14.28 -4.90
N LEU A 42 -6.17 13.96 -3.69
CA LEU A 42 -6.55 14.68 -2.49
C LEU A 42 -5.30 15.10 -1.72
N PRO A 43 -5.29 16.31 -1.12
CA PRO A 43 -4.22 16.68 -0.22
C PRO A 43 -4.20 15.71 0.97
N ILE A 44 -2.99 15.33 1.40
CA ILE A 44 -2.82 14.62 2.66
C ILE A 44 -3.33 15.50 3.82
N ALA A 45 -3.88 14.86 4.86
CA ALA A 45 -4.45 15.55 6.01
C ALA A 45 -3.42 16.47 6.70
N ASP A 46 -3.86 17.62 7.22
CA ASP A 46 -2.97 18.62 7.83
C ASP A 46 -2.10 18.04 8.94
N ARG A 47 -2.67 17.16 9.77
CA ARG A 47 -1.92 16.45 10.83
C ARG A 47 -0.75 15.62 10.29
N ILE A 48 -0.89 15.04 9.10
CA ILE A 48 0.18 14.29 8.45
C ILE A 48 1.24 15.26 7.91
N LYS A 49 0.82 16.37 7.29
CA LYS A 49 1.75 17.42 6.82
C LYS A 49 2.58 18.00 7.97
N ASP A 50 1.96 18.28 9.10
CA ASP A 50 2.64 18.86 10.26
C ASP A 50 3.63 17.87 10.88
N ALA A 51 3.29 16.58 10.95
CA ALA A 51 4.20 15.54 11.40
C ALA A 51 5.42 15.40 10.47
N LEU A 52 5.21 15.45 9.14
CA LEU A 52 6.29 15.42 8.16
C LEU A 52 7.20 16.65 8.24
N ARG A 53 6.63 17.84 8.43
CA ARG A 53 7.38 19.09 8.65
C ARG A 53 8.23 19.00 9.91
N TYR A 54 7.65 18.55 11.01
CA TYR A 54 8.37 18.35 12.26
C TYR A 54 9.60 17.44 12.08
N ILE A 55 9.45 16.32 11.36
CA ILE A 55 10.57 15.41 11.07
C ILE A 55 11.67 16.11 10.24
N ALA A 56 11.29 16.89 9.22
CA ALA A 56 12.22 17.64 8.40
C ALA A 56 12.96 18.72 9.20
N ASP A 57 12.23 19.47 10.03
CA ASP A 57 12.75 20.58 10.83
C ASP A 57 13.66 20.11 11.98
N ARG A 58 13.48 18.87 12.46
CA ARG A 58 14.32 18.26 13.50
C ARG A 58 15.80 18.16 13.10
N GLY A 59 16.12 18.19 11.80
CA GLY A 59 17.49 18.25 11.30
C GLY A 59 18.37 17.01 11.58
N GLN A 60 17.76 15.92 12.09
CA GLN A 60 18.44 14.65 12.37
C GLN A 60 17.64 13.49 11.78
N SER A 61 18.30 12.68 10.95
CA SER A 61 17.74 11.50 10.28
C SER A 61 18.47 10.22 10.68
N GLY A 62 18.60 9.99 12.00
CA GLY A 62 19.19 8.77 12.54
C GLY A 62 18.21 7.59 12.53
N TYR A 63 18.71 6.40 12.92
CA TYR A 63 17.86 5.23 13.15
C TYR A 63 16.94 5.50 14.34
N GLU A 64 15.64 5.63 14.08
CA GLU A 64 14.61 5.79 15.08
C GLU A 64 13.48 4.81 14.78
N PHE A 65 13.11 4.02 15.78
CA PHE A 65 11.99 3.10 15.66
C PHE A 65 11.30 2.91 17.01
N ASN A 66 10.09 3.47 17.16
CA ASN A 66 9.22 3.23 18.30
C ASN A 66 8.15 2.19 17.94
N SER A 67 8.55 0.92 17.86
CA SER A 67 7.66 -0.19 17.51
C SER A 67 6.44 -0.25 18.42
N ASP A 68 6.65 -0.18 19.72
CA ASP A 68 5.63 -0.48 20.72
C ASP A 68 4.52 0.57 20.69
N GLY A 69 4.89 1.86 20.59
CA GLY A 69 3.93 2.95 20.43
C GLY A 69 3.14 2.86 19.13
N ILE A 70 3.80 2.53 18.02
CA ILE A 70 3.14 2.38 16.71
C ILE A 70 2.16 1.20 16.75
N PHE A 71 2.56 0.06 17.32
CA PHE A 71 1.72 -1.14 17.37
C PHE A 71 0.51 -0.98 18.29
N ALA A 72 0.69 -0.33 19.45
CA ALA A 72 -0.42 0.04 20.32
C ALA A 72 -1.41 0.98 19.62
N MET A 73 -0.91 1.96 18.85
CA MET A 73 -1.74 2.89 18.08
C MET A 73 -2.56 2.16 17.01
N ILE A 74 -1.94 1.26 16.24
CA ILE A 74 -2.62 0.44 15.23
C ILE A 74 -3.69 -0.45 15.90
N SER A 75 -3.34 -1.14 16.99
CA SER A 75 -4.31 -1.95 17.74
C SER A 75 -5.52 -1.13 18.20
N GLY A 76 -5.28 0.05 18.78
CA GLY A 76 -6.36 0.95 19.21
C GLY A 76 -7.21 1.48 18.04
N TRP A 77 -6.62 1.70 16.87
CA TRP A 77 -7.36 2.09 15.66
C TRP A 77 -8.33 0.99 15.23
N PHE A 78 -7.86 -0.26 15.17
CA PHE A 78 -8.68 -1.41 14.82
C PHE A 78 -9.81 -1.64 15.83
N ALA A 79 -9.53 -1.50 17.13
CA ALA A 79 -10.57 -1.62 18.16
C ALA A 79 -11.69 -0.57 17.97
N ARG A 80 -11.33 0.70 17.74
CA ARG A 80 -12.33 1.78 17.57
C ARG A 80 -13.11 1.73 16.25
N ARG A 81 -12.48 1.26 15.16
CA ARG A 81 -13.03 1.32 13.80
C ARG A 81 -13.72 0.04 13.36
N HIS A 82 -13.28 -1.09 13.90
CA HIS A 82 -13.65 -2.42 13.43
C HIS A 82 -14.07 -3.38 14.56
N ASP A 83 -14.14 -2.89 15.81
CA ASP A 83 -14.42 -3.71 17.00
C ASP A 83 -13.47 -4.93 17.11
N LEU A 84 -12.24 -4.77 16.59
CA LEU A 84 -11.25 -5.83 16.51
C LEU A 84 -10.07 -5.52 17.44
N THR A 85 -9.95 -6.30 18.51
CA THR A 85 -8.83 -6.18 19.45
C THR A 85 -7.64 -7.00 18.95
N LEU A 86 -6.57 -6.30 18.55
CA LEU A 86 -5.33 -6.92 18.07
C LEU A 86 -4.25 -6.89 19.15
N ASN A 87 -3.49 -7.97 19.33
CA ASN A 87 -2.36 -7.99 20.24
C ASN A 87 -1.13 -7.28 19.62
N PRO A 88 -0.64 -6.15 20.17
CA PRO A 88 0.50 -5.42 19.62
C PRO A 88 1.79 -6.27 19.52
N LYS A 89 1.93 -7.30 20.35
CA LYS A 89 3.10 -8.20 20.34
C LYS A 89 3.17 -9.10 19.10
N ASN A 90 2.09 -9.20 18.34
CA ASN A 90 2.04 -10.03 17.13
C ASN A 90 2.38 -9.24 15.85
N PHE A 91 2.69 -7.94 15.96
CA PHE A 91 2.95 -7.11 14.79
C PHE A 91 4.40 -7.19 14.34
N VAL A 92 4.59 -7.26 13.03
CA VAL A 92 5.90 -7.25 12.37
C VAL A 92 5.88 -6.14 11.32
N PRO A 93 6.85 -5.21 11.33
CA PRO A 93 6.91 -4.16 10.33
C PRO A 93 7.32 -4.75 8.98
N PHE A 94 6.66 -4.33 7.91
CA PHE A 94 6.95 -4.80 6.57
C PHE A 94 6.83 -3.66 5.55
N PRO A 95 7.73 -3.57 4.55
CA PRO A 95 7.72 -2.46 3.58
C PRO A 95 6.46 -2.41 2.68
N GLY A 96 5.70 -3.50 2.56
CA GLY A 96 4.47 -3.52 1.79
C GLY A 96 3.77 -4.87 1.78
N VAL A 97 2.46 -4.84 1.54
CA VAL A 97 1.58 -6.03 1.61
C VAL A 97 2.01 -7.13 0.63
N LEU A 98 2.34 -6.79 -0.62
CA LEU A 98 2.72 -7.77 -1.64
C LEU A 98 4.00 -8.53 -1.27
N ALA A 99 4.98 -7.81 -0.74
CA ALA A 99 6.24 -8.42 -0.32
C ALA A 99 6.03 -9.30 0.93
N ALA A 100 5.12 -8.90 1.84
CA ALA A 100 4.78 -9.71 3.01
C ALA A 100 4.10 -11.02 2.60
N ILE A 101 3.14 -10.96 1.68
CA ILE A 101 2.46 -12.16 1.15
C ILE A 101 3.46 -13.08 0.45
N SER A 102 4.35 -12.53 -0.39
CA SER A 102 5.39 -13.33 -1.08
C SER A 102 6.30 -14.06 -0.09
N LEU A 103 6.74 -13.37 0.98
CA LEU A 103 7.53 -13.98 2.04
C LEU A 103 6.75 -15.08 2.76
N LEU A 104 5.50 -14.81 3.16
CA LEU A 104 4.68 -15.80 3.86
C LEU A 104 4.44 -17.05 3.01
N ILE A 105 4.21 -16.91 1.70
CA ILE A 105 4.08 -18.06 0.79
C ILE A 105 5.38 -18.86 0.77
N ARG A 106 6.53 -18.19 0.66
CA ARG A 106 7.84 -18.85 0.67
C ARG A 106 8.11 -19.62 1.97
N GLU A 107 7.71 -19.07 3.12
CA GLU A 107 7.95 -19.70 4.43
C GLU A 107 6.92 -20.76 4.81
N LEU A 108 5.71 -20.72 4.23
CA LEU A 108 4.58 -21.58 4.60
C LEU A 108 4.20 -22.60 3.52
N SER A 109 4.97 -22.71 2.44
CA SER A 109 4.71 -23.66 1.36
C SER A 109 5.98 -24.17 0.71
N ASP A 110 5.92 -25.38 0.16
CA ASP A 110 7.00 -25.97 -0.61
C ASP A 110 6.83 -25.68 -2.12
N THR A 111 7.91 -25.86 -2.87
CA THR A 111 7.86 -25.75 -4.33
C THR A 111 6.86 -26.75 -4.90
N GLY A 112 5.90 -26.26 -5.70
CA GLY A 112 4.83 -27.07 -6.29
C GLY A 112 3.53 -27.11 -5.50
N ASP A 113 3.51 -26.63 -4.25
CA ASP A 113 2.29 -26.46 -3.48
C ASP A 113 1.32 -25.49 -4.16
N ARG A 114 0.03 -25.61 -3.80
CA ARG A 114 -1.05 -24.85 -4.42
C ARG A 114 -1.63 -23.82 -3.45
N VAL A 115 -1.64 -22.56 -3.88
CA VAL A 115 -2.29 -21.45 -3.17
C VAL A 115 -3.61 -21.12 -3.86
N LEU A 116 -4.71 -21.16 -3.10
CA LEU A 116 -6.03 -20.78 -3.60
C LEU A 116 -6.14 -19.26 -3.75
N MET A 117 -6.58 -18.81 -4.93
CA MET A 117 -6.91 -17.41 -5.19
C MET A 117 -8.32 -17.31 -5.79
N GLN A 118 -9.19 -16.54 -5.13
CA GLN A 118 -10.55 -16.26 -5.62
C GLN A 118 -10.49 -15.12 -6.64
N VAL A 119 -11.02 -15.32 -7.84
CA VAL A 119 -11.02 -14.33 -8.93
C VAL A 119 -12.44 -13.79 -9.18
N PRO A 120 -12.59 -12.52 -9.63
CA PRO A 120 -11.54 -11.55 -9.95
C PRO A 120 -10.88 -10.97 -8.69
N ALA A 121 -9.56 -10.77 -8.75
CA ALA A 121 -8.77 -10.20 -7.65
C ALA A 121 -7.65 -9.33 -8.21
N TYR A 122 -6.95 -8.62 -7.31
CA TYR A 122 -5.81 -7.78 -7.68
C TYR A 122 -4.75 -8.59 -8.43
N TYR A 123 -4.48 -8.21 -9.68
CA TYR A 123 -3.71 -9.04 -10.63
C TYR A 123 -2.28 -9.36 -10.16
N GLN A 124 -1.69 -8.52 -9.30
CA GLN A 124 -0.35 -8.77 -8.75
C GLN A 124 -0.32 -9.99 -7.82
N PHE A 125 -1.45 -10.36 -7.20
CA PHE A 125 -1.53 -11.56 -6.36
C PHE A 125 -1.11 -12.83 -7.12
N GLY A 126 -1.52 -12.97 -8.38
CA GLY A 126 -1.09 -14.11 -9.19
C GLY A 126 0.43 -14.15 -9.37
N LYS A 127 1.06 -13.01 -9.67
CA LYS A 127 2.51 -12.93 -9.86
C LYS A 127 3.27 -13.29 -8.59
N ILE A 128 2.88 -12.72 -7.45
CA ILE A 128 3.57 -12.97 -6.17
C ILE A 128 3.39 -14.41 -5.66
N ILE A 129 2.28 -15.08 -5.99
CA ILE A 129 2.10 -16.50 -5.65
C ILE A 129 3.09 -17.37 -6.43
N THR A 130 3.31 -17.06 -7.70
CA THR A 130 4.18 -17.87 -8.56
C THR A 130 5.67 -17.64 -8.36
N LEU A 131 6.07 -16.46 -7.86
CA LEU A 131 7.48 -16.08 -7.70
C LEU A 131 8.27 -17.03 -6.77
N PRO A 132 7.74 -17.46 -5.60
CA PRO A 132 8.41 -18.43 -4.73
C PRO A 132 8.41 -19.88 -5.24
N GLY A 133 7.85 -20.16 -6.43
CA GLY A 133 7.74 -21.53 -6.97
C GLY A 133 6.44 -22.26 -6.60
N ALA A 134 5.53 -21.61 -5.86
CA ALA A 134 4.18 -22.13 -5.62
C ALA A 134 3.28 -21.96 -6.87
N ARG A 135 2.19 -22.74 -6.94
CA ARG A 135 1.25 -22.75 -8.06
C ARG A 135 -0.08 -22.14 -7.64
N ILE A 136 -0.74 -21.42 -8.54
CA ILE A 136 -2.08 -20.89 -8.28
C ILE A 136 -3.10 -22.01 -8.51
N PHE A 137 -3.98 -22.24 -7.53
CA PHE A 137 -5.20 -23.02 -7.73
C PHE A 137 -6.38 -22.09 -7.99
N ARG A 138 -7.06 -22.31 -9.12
CA ARG A 138 -8.31 -21.64 -9.49
C ARG A 138 -9.39 -22.69 -9.59
N ARG A 139 -10.50 -22.50 -8.87
CA ARG A 139 -11.70 -23.33 -9.05
C ARG A 139 -12.45 -22.77 -10.26
N HIS A 140 -12.64 -23.61 -11.28
CA HIS A 140 -13.51 -23.31 -12.42
C HIS A 140 -14.98 -23.37 -12.00
#